data_AF-Q863G6-F1
#
_entry.id   AF-Q863G6-F1
#
_cell.length_a   1.000
_cell.length_b   1.000
_cell.length_c   1.000
_cell.angle_alpha   90.00
_cell.angle_beta   90.00
_cell.angle_gamma   90.00
#
_symmetry.space_group_name_H-M   'P 1'
#
loop_
_entity.id
_entity.type
_entity.pdbx_description
1 polymer ?
#
loop_
_entity_poly.entity_id
_entity_poly.type
_entity_poly.pdbx_seq_one_letter_code
_entity_poly.pdbx_strand_id
1 'polypeptide(L)' 'MYVVTPLLLRGLTGSARRLPVPRAQVHSMPPEQKLGVLELAIGFTSCMVTFLLPAGWIMSHLESYKKRG' A
#
# COMPACT_ATOMS: atom_id res chain seq x y z
N MET A 1 32.40 -23.25 3.46
CA MET A 1 32.63 -22.10 4.37
C MET A 1 31.43 -21.15 4.33
N TYR A 2 30.29 -21.52 4.93
CA TYR A 2 29.05 -20.71 4.94
C TYR A 2 28.54 -20.35 6.35
N VAL A 3 29.25 -20.79 7.39
CA VAL A 3 28.82 -20.62 8.79
C VAL A 3 29.20 -19.25 9.36
N VAL A 4 30.13 -18.54 8.70
CA VAL A 4 30.62 -17.21 9.12
C VAL A 4 29.63 -16.11 8.75
N THR A 5 28.90 -16.27 7.65
CA THR A 5 27.93 -15.29 7.12
C THR A 5 26.78 -14.97 8.08
N PRO A 6 26.10 -15.93 8.73
CA PRO A 6 25.05 -15.60 9.70
C PRO A 6 25.61 -14.93 10.95
N LEU A 7 26.86 -15.21 11.35
CA LEU A 7 27.50 -14.59 12.50
C LEU A 7 27.85 -13.11 12.23
N LEU A 8 28.39 -12.83 11.04
CA LEU A 8 28.67 -11.46 10.60
C LEU A 8 27.39 -10.64 10.41
N LEU A 9 26.34 -11.24 9.83
CA LEU A 9 25.04 -10.58 9.64
C LEU A 9 24.39 -10.23 10.99
N ARG A 10 24.54 -11.10 11.99
CA ARG A 10 24.01 -10.91 13.34
C ARG A 10 24.82 -9.91 14.17
N GLY A 11 26.12 -9.77 13.90
CA GLY A 11 26.97 -8.70 14.46
C GLY A 11 26.59 -7.32 13.90
N LEU A 12 26.35 -7.22 12.58
CA LEU A 12 25.99 -5.96 11.92
C LEU A 12 24.57 -5.50 12.28
N THR A 13 23.61 -6.42 12.34
CA THR A 13 22.22 -6.11 12.74
C THR A 13 22.06 -5.95 14.27
N GLY A 14 23.02 -6.45 15.05
CA GLY A 14 23.03 -6.33 16.51
C GLY A 14 23.17 -4.90 17.02
N SER A 15 24.02 -4.08 16.38
CA SER A 15 24.17 -2.66 16.71
C SER A 15 22.93 -1.84 16.34
N ALA A 16 22.25 -2.17 15.23
CA ALA A 16 21.02 -1.48 14.83
C ALA A 16 19.84 -1.77 15.78
N ARG A 17 19.78 -2.97 16.36
CA ARG A 17 18.71 -3.37 17.31
C ARG A 17 18.77 -2.65 18.66
N ARG A 18 19.91 -2.08 19.02
CA ARG A 18 20.17 -1.43 20.32
C ARG A 18 19.93 0.07 20.29
N LEU A 19 19.65 0.65 19.13
CA LEU A 19 19.28 2.05 19.03
C LEU A 19 17.91 2.23 19.70
N PRO A 20 17.78 3.10 20.72
CA PRO A 20 16.48 3.45 21.27
C PRO A 20 15.68 4.08 20.15
N VAL A 21 14.77 3.32 19.53
CA VAL A 21 13.82 3.85 18.55
C VAL A 21 12.84 4.69 19.36
N PRO A 22 12.82 6.03 19.21
CA PRO A 22 11.85 6.85 19.91
C PRO A 22 10.44 6.42 19.47
N ARG A 23 9.80 5.63 20.33
CA ARG A 23 8.41 5.20 20.14
C ARG A 23 7.53 6.32 20.66
N ALA A 24 7.17 7.24 19.77
CA ALA A 24 6.11 8.20 20.05
C ALA A 24 4.83 7.40 20.33
N GLN A 25 4.27 7.60 21.52
CA GLN A 25 2.94 7.09 21.89
C GLN A 25 1.90 7.96 21.18
N VAL A 26 1.69 7.69 19.88
CA VAL A 26 0.68 8.38 19.08
C VAL A 26 -0.65 7.68 19.33
N HIS A 27 -1.49 8.32 20.13
CA HIS A 27 -2.87 7.91 20.39
C HIS A 27 -3.80 8.84 19.61
N SER A 28 -4.79 8.27 18.93
CA SER A 28 -5.87 9.03 18.31
C SER A 28 -7.11 8.97 19.18
N MET A 29 -7.93 10.03 19.16
CA MET A 29 -9.27 9.99 19.74
C MET A 29 -10.12 8.94 19.00
N PRO A 30 -11.10 8.31 19.68
CA PRO A 30 -11.99 7.38 19.00
C PRO A 30 -12.76 8.11 17.87
N PRO A 31 -13.08 7.42 16.77
CA PRO A 31 -13.83 8.03 15.68
C PRO A 31 -15.23 8.40 16.16
N GLU A 32 -15.70 9.61 15.83
CA GLU A 32 -17.07 10.05 16.11
C GLU A 32 -18.10 9.12 15.44
N GLN A 33 -17.79 8.70 14.22
CA GLN A 33 -18.61 7.78 13.44
C GLN A 33 -17.77 6.59 12.98
N LYS A 34 -18.17 5.40 13.44
CA LYS A 34 -17.50 4.15 13.04
C LYS A 34 -17.97 3.77 11.64
N LEU A 35 -17.05 3.82 10.68
CA LEU A 35 -17.27 3.30 9.34
C LEU A 35 -17.45 1.78 9.40
N GLY A 36 -18.60 1.31 8.95
CA GLY A 36 -18.85 -0.12 8.77
C GLY A 36 -18.03 -0.70 7.63
N VAL A 37 -17.81 -2.02 7.65
CA VAL A 37 -17.12 -2.73 6.55
C VAL A 37 -17.80 -2.48 5.21
N LEU A 38 -19.14 -2.38 5.21
CA LEU A 38 -19.92 -2.09 4.01
C LEU A 38 -19.64 -0.68 3.47
N GLU A 39 -19.59 0.34 4.33
CA GLU A 39 -19.31 1.72 3.89
C GLU A 39 -17.88 1.86 3.35
N LEU A 40 -16.92 1.21 4.00
CA LEU A 40 -15.54 1.13 3.51
C LEU A 40 -15.46 0.42 2.16
N ALA A 41 -16.18 -0.70 1.98
CA ALA A 41 -16.22 -1.42 0.72
C ALA A 41 -16.83 -0.57 -0.39
N ILE A 42 -17.92 0.16 -0.12
CA ILE A 42 -18.55 1.07 -1.08
C ILE A 42 -17.59 2.20 -1.47
N GLY A 43 -17.00 2.89 -0.50
CA GLY A 43 -16.06 3.99 -0.79
C GLY A 43 -14.80 3.53 -1.52
N PHE A 44 -14.26 2.35 -1.18
CA PHE A 44 -13.10 1.79 -1.86
C PHE A 44 -13.44 1.38 -3.29
N THR A 45 -14.54 0.66 -3.49
CA THR A 45 -14.97 0.23 -4.82
C THR A 45 -15.37 1.41 -5.70
N SER A 46 -16.02 2.45 -5.15
CA SER A 46 -16.34 3.66 -5.91
C SER A 46 -15.07 4.35 -6.41
N CYS A 47 -14.04 4.51 -5.56
CA CYS A 47 -12.77 5.09 -5.96
C CYS A 47 -12.10 4.29 -7.09
N MET A 48 -12.07 2.96 -6.98
CA MET A 48 -11.51 2.11 -8.04
C MET A 48 -12.28 2.23 -9.36
N VAL A 49 -13.62 2.19 -9.29
CA VAL A 49 -14.50 2.27 -10.44
C VAL A 49 -14.36 3.62 -11.15
N THR A 50 -14.29 4.74 -10.42
CA THR A 50 -14.13 6.07 -11.01
C THR A 50 -12.85 6.22 -11.84
N PHE A 51 -11.74 5.58 -11.44
CA PHE A 51 -10.49 5.64 -12.21
C PHE A 51 -10.42 4.59 -13.33
N LEU A 52 -10.89 3.37 -13.05
CA LEU A 52 -10.76 2.26 -13.99
C LEU A 52 -11.78 2.30 -15.12
N LEU A 53 -12.97 2.88 -14.93
CA LEU A 53 -13.97 3.00 -16.00
C LEU A 53 -13.46 3.87 -17.17
N PRO A 54 -13.02 5.12 -16.96
CA PRO A 54 -12.52 5.96 -18.04
C PRO A 54 -11.30 5.33 -18.71
N ALA A 55 -10.36 4.80 -17.91
CA ALA A 55 -9.16 4.17 -18.43
C ALA A 55 -9.49 2.91 -19.26
N GLY A 56 -10.40 2.07 -18.77
CA GLY A 56 -10.86 0.87 -19.45
C GLY A 56 -11.59 1.19 -20.75
N TRP A 57 -12.44 2.22 -20.76
CA TRP A 57 -13.12 2.69 -21.97
C TRP A 57 -12.14 3.21 -23.02
N ILE A 58 -11.15 3.99 -22.63
CA ILE A 58 -10.12 4.48 -23.56
C ILE A 58 -9.31 3.31 -24.14
N MET A 59 -8.88 2.37 -23.29
CA MET A 59 -8.14 1.18 -23.75
C MET A 59 -8.96 0.30 -24.68
N SER A 60 -10.25 0.08 -24.40
CA SER A 60 -11.10 -0.76 -25.23
C SER A 60 -11.33 -0.17 -26.63
N HIS A 61 -11.19 1.15 -26.79
CA HIS A 61 -11.39 1.84 -28.06
C HIS A 61 -10.10 2.07 -28.85
N LEU A 62 -8.93 1.61 -28.37
CA LEU A 62 -7.64 1.81 -29.06
C LEU A 62 -7.64 1.28 -30.50
N GLU A 63 -8.26 0.12 -30.77
CA GLU A 63 -8.38 -0.39 -32.14
C GLU A 63 -9.28 0.48 -33.02
N SER A 64 -10.36 1.03 -32.46
CA SER A 64 -11.25 1.95 -33.18
C SER A 64 -10.56 3.27 -33.48
N TYR A 65 -9.71 3.76 -32.58
CA TYR A 65 -8.92 4.96 -32.80
C TYR A 65 -7.85 4.74 -33.88
N LYS A 66 -7.20 3.57 -33.89
CA LYS A 66 -6.17 3.24 -34.89
C LYS A 66 -6.71 3.17 -36.32
N LYS A 67 -7.96 2.73 -36.53
CA LYS A 67 -8.56 2.61 -37.86
C LYS A 67 -9.03 3.94 -38.46
N ARG A 68 -9.00 5.03 -37.70
CA ARG A 68 -9.50 6.36 -38.11
C ARG A 68 -8.40 7.35 -38.48
N GLY A 69 -7.13 7.02 -38.24
CA GLY A 69 -5.96 7.79 -38.69
C GLY A 69 -5.31 7.10 -39.88
#